data_AF-A0A2V2GBP4-F1
#
_entry.id   AF-A0A2V2GBP4-F1
#
_cell.length_a   1.000
_cell.length_b   1.000
_cell.length_c   1.000
_cell.angle_alpha   90.00
_cell.angle_beta   90.00
_cell.angle_gamma   90.00
#
_symmetry.space_group_name_H-M   'P 1'
#
loop_
_entity.id
_entity.type
_entity.pdbx_description
1 polymer ?
#
loop_
_entity_poly.entity_id
_entity_poly.type
_entity_poly.pdbx_seq_one_letter_code
_entity_poly.pdbx_strand_id
1 'polypeptide(L)'
;MNRNYINTGETYEPEIVDMVPQPRYSLRAQRQAVQLMEDAYLACGRDRCSAVLHRCALENLGSLSVTAEKLAQLTPEAAEEYWRIVRSYADQAIRHLESW
;
A
#
# COMPACT_ATOMS: atom_id res chain seq x y z
N MET A 1 -46.19 -26.34 -53.61
CA MET A 1 -47.06 -25.78 -52.54
C MET A 1 -46.93 -26.68 -51.32
N ASN A 2 -46.00 -26.38 -50.41
CA ASN A 2 -45.81 -27.21 -49.21
C ASN A 2 -46.50 -26.56 -48.00
N ARG A 3 -47.47 -27.31 -47.45
CA ARG A 3 -48.22 -27.01 -46.23
C ARG A 3 -47.32 -27.29 -45.03
N ASN A 4 -47.19 -26.31 -44.13
CA ASN A 4 -46.57 -26.50 -42.82
C ASN A 4 -47.54 -27.28 -41.91
N TYR A 5 -47.12 -28.46 -41.46
CA TYR A 5 -47.79 -29.19 -40.38
C TYR A 5 -47.26 -28.66 -39.05
N ILE A 6 -48.15 -28.17 -38.18
CA ILE A 6 -47.81 -27.85 -36.80
C ILE A 6 -47.74 -29.19 -36.05
N ASN A 7 -46.55 -29.55 -35.60
CA ASN A 7 -46.30 -30.73 -34.79
C ASN A 7 -46.84 -30.46 -33.38
N THR A 8 -47.90 -31.17 -32.95
CA THR A 8 -48.66 -30.92 -31.71
C THR A 8 -48.26 -31.89 -30.59
N GLY A 9 -46.97 -32.23 -30.48
CA GLY A 9 -46.53 -33.35 -29.66
C GLY A 9 -45.32 -33.14 -28.74
N GLU A 10 -44.84 -31.92 -28.52
CA GLU A 10 -43.72 -31.69 -27.59
C GLU A 10 -44.22 -31.08 -26.29
N THR A 11 -44.20 -31.90 -25.22
CA THR A 11 -44.45 -31.46 -23.86
C THR A 11 -43.35 -30.47 -23.45
N TYR A 12 -43.73 -29.21 -23.24
CA TYR A 12 -42.80 -28.19 -22.77
C TYR A 12 -42.45 -28.47 -21.31
N GLU A 13 -41.22 -28.95 -21.04
CA GLU A 13 -40.68 -29.01 -19.69
C GLU A 13 -40.00 -27.67 -19.36
N PRO A 14 -40.54 -26.86 -18.43
CA PRO A 14 -39.90 -25.61 -18.05
C PRO A 14 -38.64 -25.92 -17.25
N GLU A 15 -37.49 -25.53 -17.80
CA GLU A 15 -36.22 -25.50 -17.06
C GLU A 15 -36.34 -24.47 -15.93
N ILE A 16 -36.38 -24.94 -14.68
CA ILE A 16 -36.37 -24.06 -13.50
C ILE A 16 -34.93 -23.60 -13.30
N VAL A 17 -34.62 -22.39 -13.79
CA VAL A 17 -33.36 -21.73 -13.50
C VAL A 17 -33.41 -21.22 -12.06
N ASP A 18 -32.66 -21.87 -11.17
CA ASP A 18 -32.51 -21.44 -9.78
C ASP A 18 -31.68 -20.14 -9.74
N MET A 19 -32.38 -19.01 -9.78
CA MET A 19 -31.76 -17.69 -9.82
C MET A 19 -31.20 -17.36 -8.43
N VAL A 20 -29.91 -17.61 -8.22
CA VAL A 20 -29.19 -17.12 -7.03
C VAL A 20 -29.38 -15.60 -6.96
N PRO A 21 -29.99 -15.04 -5.90
CA PRO A 21 -30.21 -13.62 -5.79
C PRO A 21 -28.85 -12.90 -5.80
N GLN A 22 -28.55 -12.16 -6.87
CA GLN A 22 -27.39 -11.28 -6.83
C GLN A 22 -27.66 -10.15 -5.82
N PRO A 23 -26.75 -9.90 -4.87
CA PRO A 23 -26.92 -8.83 -3.91
C PRO A 23 -27.06 -7.49 -4.63
N ARG A 24 -28.25 -6.89 -4.53
CA ARG A 24 -28.55 -5.58 -5.12
C ARG A 24 -28.03 -4.50 -4.17
N TYR A 25 -26.75 -4.18 -4.28
CA TYR A 25 -26.19 -3.04 -3.56
C TYR A 25 -26.80 -1.75 -4.10
N SER A 26 -27.24 -0.87 -3.20
CA SER A 26 -27.67 0.47 -3.60
C SER A 26 -26.52 1.20 -4.30
N LEU A 27 -26.84 2.10 -5.24
CA LEU A 27 -25.83 2.96 -5.89
C LEU A 27 -24.97 3.71 -4.86
N ARG A 28 -25.56 4.05 -3.70
CA ARG A 28 -24.85 4.66 -2.57
C ARG A 28 -23.81 3.72 -1.97
N ALA A 29 -24.16 2.45 -1.73
CA ALA A 29 -23.24 1.44 -1.22
C ALA A 29 -22.09 1.16 -2.21
N GLN A 30 -22.38 1.14 -3.51
CA GLN A 30 -21.35 0.99 -4.55
C GLN A 30 -20.37 2.17 -4.54
N ARG A 31 -20.86 3.41 -4.47
CA ARG A 31 -20.00 4.61 -4.36
C ARG A 31 -19.14 4.60 -3.10
N GLN A 32 -19.69 4.17 -1.97
CA GLN A 32 -18.92 4.02 -0.72
C GLN A 32 -17.83 2.96 -0.84
N ALA A 33 -18.11 1.84 -1.50
CA ALA A 33 -17.11 0.80 -1.73
C ALA A 33 -15.95 1.30 -2.61
N VAL A 34 -16.25 2.06 -3.67
CA VAL A 34 -15.21 2.68 -4.51
C VAL A 34 -14.35 3.65 -3.69
N GLN A 35 -14.96 4.52 -2.90
CA GLN A 35 -14.21 5.45 -2.04
C GLN A 35 -13.31 4.71 -1.04
N LEU A 36 -13.81 3.66 -0.40
CA LEU A 36 -13.01 2.85 0.53
C LEU A 36 -11.81 2.18 -0.18
N MET A 37 -11.98 1.73 -1.42
CA MET A 37 -10.89 1.17 -2.21
C MET A 37 -9.84 2.22 -2.57
N GLU A 38 -10.28 3.43 -2.97
CA GLU A 38 -9.38 4.55 -3.24
C GLU A 38 -8.60 4.97 -1.98
N ASP A 39 -9.29 5.12 -0.85
CA ASP A 39 -8.68 5.46 0.44
C ASP A 39 -7.67 4.39 0.88
N ALA A 40 -8.01 3.10 0.71
CA ALA A 40 -7.09 1.99 1.01
C ALA A 40 -5.85 1.99 0.11
N TYR A 41 -6.01 2.32 -1.17
CA TYR A 41 -4.90 2.43 -2.11
C TYR A 41 -3.97 3.58 -1.73
N LEU A 42 -4.52 4.74 -1.37
CA LEU A 42 -3.76 5.89 -0.89
C LEU A 42 -3.04 5.58 0.42
N ALA A 43 -3.70 4.90 1.36
CA ALA A 43 -3.09 4.46 2.61
C ALA A 43 -1.91 3.50 2.38
N CYS A 44 -2.08 2.50 1.52
CA CYS A 44 -1.01 1.58 1.14
C CYS A 44 0.19 2.31 0.48
N GLY A 45 -0.11 3.29 -0.38
CA GLY A 45 0.91 4.16 -0.97
C GLY A 45 1.68 4.95 0.08
N ARG A 46 0.97 5.55 1.05
CA ARG A 46 1.57 6.29 2.17
C ARG A 46 2.47 5.40 3.02
N ASP A 47 2.01 4.21 3.38
CA ASP A 47 2.78 3.25 4.18
C ASP A 47 4.07 2.84 3.47
N ARG A 48 3.97 2.56 2.16
CA ARG A 48 5.14 2.22 1.34
C ARG A 48 6.15 3.35 1.29
N CYS A 49 5.70 4.59 1.08
CA CYS A 49 6.59 5.75 1.06
C CYS A 49 7.23 5.98 2.44
N SER A 50 6.47 5.84 3.53
CA SER A 50 6.99 5.93 4.90
C SER A 50 8.09 4.89 5.14
N ALA A 51 7.86 3.63 4.74
CA ALA A 51 8.87 2.57 4.86
C ALA A 51 10.16 2.88 4.09
N VAL A 52 10.05 3.44 2.88
CA VAL A 52 11.21 3.87 2.09
C VAL A 52 11.98 4.99 2.78
N LEU A 53 11.28 5.99 3.34
CA LEU A 53 11.92 7.08 4.08
C LEU A 53 12.68 6.58 5.32
N HIS A 54 12.06 5.70 6.10
CA HIS A 54 12.71 5.06 7.26
C HIS A 54 13.96 4.29 6.83
N ARG A 55 13.87 3.51 5.75
CA ARG A 55 15.01 2.79 5.20
C ARG A 55 16.15 3.73 4.79
N CYS A 56 15.85 4.80 4.06
CA CYS A 56 16.87 5.77 3.64
C CYS A 56 17.52 6.47 4.84
N ALA A 57 16.74 6.83 5.86
CA ALA A 57 17.27 7.42 7.09
C ALA A 57 18.25 6.48 7.81
N LEU A 58 17.92 5.19 7.89
CA LEU A 58 18.79 4.17 8.48
C LEU A 58 20.07 3.96 7.66
N GLU A 59 19.97 3.88 6.33
CA GLU A 59 21.13 3.74 5.43
C GLU A 59 22.10 4.92 5.59
N ASN A 60 21.58 6.14 5.64
CA ASN A 60 22.37 7.35 5.84
C ASN A 60 23.01 7.40 7.24
N LEU A 61 22.25 7.08 8.30
CA LEU A 61 22.76 7.03 9.67
C LEU A 61 23.89 6.00 9.80
N GLY A 62 23.73 4.83 9.18
CA GLY A 62 24.78 3.81 9.13
C GLY A 62 26.04 4.30 8.42
N SER A 63 25.90 4.95 7.26
CA SER A 63 27.03 5.54 6.52
C SER A 63 27.78 6.61 7.33
N LEU A 64 27.04 7.48 8.02
CA LEU A 64 27.62 8.50 8.90
C LEU A 64 28.35 7.87 10.10
N SER A 65 27.78 6.83 10.69
CA SER A 65 28.40 6.13 11.83
C SER A 65 29.72 5.48 11.45
N VAL A 66 29.77 4.80 10.29
CA VAL A 66 31.01 4.20 9.76
C VAL A 66 32.05 5.28 9.48
N THR A 67 31.64 6.42 8.95
CA THR A 67 32.53 7.56 8.69
C THR A 67 33.08 8.14 9.98
N ALA A 68 32.22 8.36 10.99
CA ALA A 68 32.61 8.87 12.29
C ALA A 68 33.59 7.94 13.00
N GLU A 69 33.37 6.61 12.93
CA GLU A 69 34.29 5.61 13.48
C GLU A 69 35.68 5.69 12.82
N LYS A 70 35.73 5.74 11.48
CA LYS A 70 37.00 5.86 10.74
C LYS A 70 37.74 7.16 11.09
N LEU A 71 37.03 8.28 11.20
CA LEU A 71 37.64 9.56 11.56
C LEU A 71 38.13 9.56 13.02
N ALA A 72 37.38 8.96 13.93
CA ALA A 72 37.79 8.81 15.33
C ALA A 72 39.07 7.97 15.49
N GLN A 73 39.31 6.98 14.62
CA GLN A 73 40.56 6.22 14.59
C GLN A 73 41.75 7.06 14.10
N LEU A 74 41.53 8.00 13.18
CA LEU A 74 42.59 8.86 12.63
C LEU A 74 42.91 10.05 13.54
N THR A 75 41.89 10.63 14.17
CA THR A 75 42.00 11.80 15.05
C THR A 75 41.15 11.58 16.32
N PRO A 76 41.71 10.86 17.31
CA PRO A 76 40.96 10.48 18.52
C PRO A 76 40.48 11.68 19.34
N GLU A 77 41.19 12.81 19.31
CA GLU A 77 40.85 14.01 20.06
C GLU A 77 39.53 14.64 19.58
N ALA A 78 39.13 14.39 18.33
CA ALA A 78 37.91 14.90 17.73
C ALA A 78 36.75 13.88 17.73
N ALA A 79 36.95 12.68 18.29
CA ALA A 79 35.97 11.59 18.22
C ALA A 79 34.58 11.99 18.76
N GLU A 80 34.53 12.74 19.86
CA GLU A 80 33.28 13.20 20.45
C GLU A 80 32.47 14.08 19.50
N GLU A 81 33.13 14.97 18.76
CA GLU A 81 32.48 15.89 17.82
C GLU A 81 31.91 15.14 16.61
N TYR A 82 32.60 14.12 16.10
CA TYR A 82 32.06 13.26 15.03
C TYR A 82 30.78 12.56 15.48
N TRP A 83 30.78 11.96 16.67
CA TRP A 83 29.59 11.31 17.22
C TRP A 83 28.49 12.29 17.60
N ARG A 84 28.80 13.57 17.89
CA ARG A 84 27.81 14.62 18.08
C ARG A 84 27.08 14.94 16.77
N ILE A 85 27.80 14.94 15.65
CA ILE A 85 27.21 15.13 14.31
C ILE A 85 26.28 13.96 13.98
N VAL A 86 26.73 12.71 14.20
CA VAL A 86 25.90 11.51 13.97
C VAL A 86 24.60 11.55 14.78
N ARG A 87 24.69 11.89 16.08
CA ARG A 87 23.50 12.05 16.94
C ARG A 87 22.58 13.17 16.46
N SER A 88 23.13 14.32 16.10
CA SER A 88 22.34 15.44 15.55
C SER A 88 21.58 15.05 14.28
N TYR A 89 22.20 14.27 13.38
CA TYR A 89 21.51 13.72 12.22
C TYR A 89 20.38 12.78 12.61
N ALA A 90 20.63 11.85 13.55
CA ALA A 90 19.60 10.92 14.03
C ALA A 90 18.38 11.66 14.59
N ASP A 91 18.60 12.67 15.45
CA ASP A 91 17.52 13.48 16.04
C ASP A 91 16.73 14.24 14.96
N GLN A 92 17.41 14.79 13.95
CA GLN A 92 16.75 15.47 12.83
C GLN A 92 15.94 14.49 11.98
N ALA A 93 16.49 13.32 11.67
CA ALA A 93 15.82 12.29 10.90
C ALA A 93 14.55 11.80 11.60
N ILE A 94 14.62 11.55 12.92
CA ILE A 94 13.45 11.16 13.72
C ILE A 94 12.36 12.23 13.64
N ARG A 95 12.69 13.51 13.88
CA ARG A 95 11.72 14.61 13.79
C ARG A 95 11.08 14.71 12.40
N HIS A 96 11.85 14.52 11.34
CA HIS A 96 11.32 14.53 9.98
C HIS A 96 10.37 13.36 9.73
N LEU A 97 10.73 12.16 10.18
CA LEU A 97 9.89 10.96 10.04
C LEU A 97 8.58 11.06 10.84
N GLU A 98 8.62 11.64 12.04
CA GLU A 98 7.43 11.87 12.87
C GLU A 98 6.47 12.93 12.30
N SER A 99 7.00 13.89 11.54
CA SER A 99 6.20 14.96 10.91
C SER A 99 5.52 14.56 9.60
N TRP A 100 5.77 13.33 9.12
CA TRP A 100 5.36 12.80 7.81
C TRP A 100 4.08 11.93 7.93
#